data_AF-A0A8D1RZI5-F1
#
_entry.id   AF-A0A8D1RZI5-F1
#
_cell.length_a   1.000
_cell.length_b   1.000
_cell.length_c   1.000
_cell.angle_alpha   90.00
_cell.angle_beta   90.00
_cell.angle_gamma   90.00
#
_symmetry.space_group_name_H-M   'P 1'
#
loop_
_entity.id
_entity.type
_entity.pdbx_description
1 polymer ?
#
loop_
_entity_poly.entity_id
_entity_poly.type
_entity_poly.pdbx_seq_one_letter_code
_entity_poly.pdbx_strand_id
1 'polypeptide(L)'
;MSWSGLLRGLGTSLNCGLALVPRPWATRPMATLNQMHRLGPPKHPPGKMGPTAGRPQLKGVVLRTFIRKPKKPNSANRKCCRVRLSTGREAVCFIPGEGHSLQEHHVVLVQGGRTQDLPGVKLTVHVEFLFQGSDPSCSWDLSHSCVAMPDP
;
A
#
# COMPACT_ATOMS: atom_id res chain seq x y z
N MET A 1 -20.04 52.03 77.21
CA MET A 1 -21.35 51.84 76.56
C MET A 1 -21.39 50.41 76.07
N SER A 2 -22.36 49.66 76.57
CA SER A 2 -22.55 48.23 76.36
C SER A 2 -22.94 47.93 74.90
N TRP A 3 -22.37 46.88 74.31
CA TRP A 3 -23.13 46.01 73.43
C TRP A 3 -22.61 44.57 73.55
N SER A 4 -23.29 43.83 74.40
CA SER A 4 -23.24 42.38 74.49
C SER A 4 -23.97 41.74 73.32
N GLY A 5 -23.37 40.68 72.77
CA GLY A 5 -24.12 39.53 72.25
C GLY A 5 -24.34 39.48 70.74
N LEU A 6 -23.58 38.61 70.06
CA LEU A 6 -24.19 37.46 69.38
C LEU A 6 -23.14 36.35 69.14
N LEU A 7 -23.13 35.36 70.03
CA LEU A 7 -22.68 34.00 69.73
C LEU A 7 -23.83 33.26 69.02
N ARG A 8 -23.51 32.55 67.93
CA ARG A 8 -24.12 31.31 67.37
C ARG A 8 -23.85 31.29 65.85
N GLY A 9 -23.21 30.30 65.24
CA GLY A 9 -22.84 28.98 65.72
C GLY A 9 -21.88 28.27 64.76
N LEU A 10 -21.23 27.25 65.31
CA LEU A 10 -20.50 26.21 64.60
C LEU A 10 -21.48 25.44 63.70
N GLY A 11 -21.21 25.46 62.39
CA GLY A 11 -21.91 24.68 61.38
C GLY A 11 -20.88 23.90 60.57
N THR A 12 -20.57 22.71 61.06
CA THR A 12 -19.87 21.63 60.36
C THR A 12 -20.47 21.36 58.97
N SER A 13 -19.66 21.41 57.91
CA SER A 13 -19.71 20.41 56.83
C SER A 13 -18.52 20.61 55.89
N LEU A 14 -17.49 19.81 56.11
CA LEU A 14 -16.55 19.42 55.05
C LEU A 14 -17.38 18.68 53.99
N ASN A 15 -17.72 19.37 52.90
CA ASN A 15 -18.14 18.70 51.68
C ASN A 15 -17.13 19.02 50.59
N CYS A 16 -15.93 18.45 50.75
CA CYS A 16 -15.04 18.17 49.64
C CYS A 16 -15.76 17.20 48.69
N GLY A 17 -16.58 17.75 47.81
CA GLY A 17 -17.15 17.03 46.69
C GLY A 17 -16.01 16.51 45.82
N LEU A 18 -15.65 15.25 46.01
CA LEU A 18 -14.97 14.45 45.01
C LEU A 18 -15.85 14.47 43.75
N ALA A 19 -15.62 15.45 42.88
CA ALA A 19 -16.11 15.42 41.52
C ALA A 19 -15.43 14.21 40.86
N LEU A 20 -16.12 13.07 40.90
CA LEU A 20 -15.79 11.90 40.11
C LEU A 20 -15.88 12.31 38.64
N VAL A 21 -14.77 12.80 38.09
CA VAL A 21 -14.63 13.01 36.65
C VAL A 21 -14.95 11.66 36.01
N PRO A 22 -16.02 11.55 35.21
CA PRO A 22 -16.39 10.29 34.60
C PRO A 22 -15.21 9.85 33.74
N ARG A 23 -14.65 8.68 34.09
CA ARG A 23 -13.48 8.14 33.41
C ARG A 23 -13.85 7.97 31.93
N PRO A 24 -13.05 8.48 30.97
CA PRO A 24 -13.40 8.56 29.54
C PRO A 24 -13.55 7.18 28.83
N TRP A 25 -13.57 6.09 29.58
CA TRP A 25 -13.74 4.74 29.07
C TRP A 25 -15.13 4.13 29.34
N ALA A 26 -15.99 4.77 30.13
CA ALA A 26 -17.17 4.10 30.71
C ALA A 26 -18.45 4.11 29.84
N THR A 27 -18.59 4.94 28.80
CA THR A 27 -19.77 4.87 27.92
C THR A 27 -19.40 5.25 26.50
N ARG A 28 -19.17 4.26 25.64
CA ARG A 28 -19.39 4.45 24.20
C ARG A 28 -20.91 4.41 24.00
N PRO A 29 -21.61 5.54 23.78
CA PRO A 29 -23.02 5.46 23.45
C PRO A 29 -23.13 4.71 22.13
N MET A 30 -23.90 3.63 22.13
CA MET A 30 -24.32 2.99 20.89
C MET A 30 -25.04 4.03 20.03
N ALA A 31 -24.80 4.02 18.72
CA ALA A 31 -25.47 4.94 17.81
C ALA A 31 -26.99 4.78 17.93
N THR A 32 -27.72 5.89 17.93
CA THR A 32 -29.18 5.85 18.06
C THR A 32 -29.83 5.27 16.80
N LEU A 33 -31.02 4.69 16.92
CA LEU A 33 -31.76 4.14 15.77
C LEU A 33 -31.94 5.21 14.67
N ASN A 34 -32.25 6.45 15.06
CA ASN A 34 -32.37 7.57 14.13
C ASN A 34 -31.05 7.93 13.42
N GLN A 35 -29.90 7.77 14.09
CA GLN A 35 -28.58 7.96 13.48
C GLN A 35 -28.31 6.85 12.45
N MET A 36 -28.60 5.59 12.80
CA MET A 36 -28.44 4.47 11.88
C MET A 36 -29.36 4.57 10.66
N HIS A 37 -30.62 4.97 10.86
CA HIS A 37 -31.58 5.17 9.79
C HIS A 37 -31.16 6.28 8.81
N ARG A 38 -30.53 7.36 9.30
CA ARG A 38 -29.99 8.45 8.45
C ARG A 38 -28.73 8.06 7.70
N LEU A 39 -27.84 7.28 8.33
CA LEU A 39 -26.55 6.89 7.74
C LEU A 39 -26.69 5.72 6.76
N GLY A 40 -27.70 4.88 6.95
CA GLY A 40 -27.92 3.68 6.16
C GLY A 40 -26.87 2.59 6.44
N PRO A 41 -26.87 1.50 5.66
CA PRO A 41 -25.91 0.42 5.83
C PRO A 41 -24.47 0.93 5.57
N PRO A 42 -23.49 0.48 6.35
CA PRO A 42 -22.10 0.91 6.18
C PRO A 42 -21.59 0.48 4.80
N LYS A 43 -21.14 1.46 4.00
CA LYS A 43 -20.58 1.19 2.67
C LYS A 43 -19.12 0.76 2.80
N HIS A 44 -18.79 -0.37 2.19
CA HIS A 44 -17.40 -0.80 2.10
C HIS A 44 -16.64 0.12 1.12
N PRO A 45 -15.46 0.66 1.50
CA PRO A 45 -14.66 1.44 0.58
C PRO A 45 -14.18 0.55 -0.58
N PRO A 46 -14.11 1.09 -1.81
CA PRO A 46 -13.61 0.34 -2.95
C PRO A 46 -12.14 -0.07 -2.74
N GLY A 47 -11.76 -1.21 -3.28
CA GLY A 47 -10.38 -1.71 -3.23
C GLY A 47 -9.40 -0.74 -3.90
N LYS A 48 -8.24 -0.50 -3.29
CA LYS A 48 -7.20 0.36 -3.86
C LYS A 48 -6.47 -0.36 -4.99
N MET A 49 -6.20 0.34 -6.08
CA MET A 49 -5.44 -0.21 -7.20
C MET A 49 -4.01 -0.54 -6.78
N GLY A 50 -3.54 -1.71 -7.21
CA GLY A 50 -2.18 -2.18 -6.95
C GLY A 50 -1.12 -1.42 -7.77
N PRO A 51 0.17 -1.77 -7.59
CA PRO A 51 1.28 -1.17 -8.32
C PRO A 51 1.16 -1.36 -9.84
N THR A 52 0.50 -2.43 -10.28
CA THR A 52 0.26 -2.79 -11.69
C THR A 52 -1.02 -2.15 -12.26
N ALA A 53 -1.66 -1.23 -11.53
CA ALA A 53 -2.90 -0.57 -11.95
C ALA A 53 -4.02 -1.54 -12.39
N GLY A 54 -4.13 -2.70 -11.74
CA GLY A 54 -5.15 -3.72 -12.03
C GLY A 54 -4.83 -4.67 -13.19
N ARG A 55 -3.68 -4.50 -13.87
CA ARG A 55 -3.23 -5.41 -14.93
C ARG A 55 -2.45 -6.60 -14.33
N PRO A 56 -2.48 -7.79 -14.95
CA PRO A 56 -1.72 -8.93 -14.45
C PRO A 56 -0.21 -8.70 -14.58
N GLN A 57 0.22 -8.20 -15.74
CA GLN A 57 1.63 -7.98 -16.08
C GLN A 57 1.79 -6.65 -16.86
N LEU A 58 2.99 -6.08 -16.80
CA LEU A 58 3.38 -4.88 -17.51
C LEU A 58 4.72 -5.10 -18.22
N LYS A 59 4.80 -4.65 -19.47
CA LYS A 59 6.06 -4.54 -20.20
C LYS A 59 6.84 -3.33 -19.69
N GLY A 60 8.16 -3.45 -19.59
CA GLY A 60 9.03 -2.34 -19.24
C GLY A 60 10.45 -2.50 -19.79
N VAL A 61 11.19 -1.39 -19.77
CA VAL A 61 12.60 -1.33 -20.19
C VAL A 61 13.45 -1.10 -18.95
N VAL A 62 14.51 -1.88 -18.78
CA VAL A 62 15.45 -1.73 -17.67
C VAL A 62 16.30 -0.47 -17.87
N LEU A 63 16.34 0.37 -16.85
CA LEU A 63 17.19 1.56 -16.82
C LEU A 63 18.56 1.23 -16.22
N ARG A 64 18.57 0.58 -15.06
CA ARG A 64 19.80 0.15 -14.38
C ARG A 64 19.55 -1.00 -13.42
N THR A 65 20.53 -1.88 -13.27
CA THR A 65 20.56 -2.95 -12.26
C THR A 65 21.38 -2.50 -11.04
N PHE A 66 20.92 -2.86 -9.85
CA PHE A 66 21.65 -2.55 -8.61
C PHE A 66 21.23 -3.50 -7.49
N ILE A 67 22.06 -3.54 -6.45
CA ILE A 67 21.83 -4.41 -5.29
C ILE A 67 21.27 -3.57 -4.15
N ARG A 68 20.20 -4.04 -3.50
CA ARG A 68 19.68 -3.46 -2.25
C ARG A 68 19.85 -4.43 -1.09
N LYS A 69 20.17 -3.87 0.07
CA LYS A 69 20.16 -4.58 1.34
C LYS A 69 18.73 -4.65 1.89
N PRO A 70 18.30 -5.80 2.42
CA PRO A 70 16.98 -6.00 2.99
C PRO A 70 16.83 -5.27 4.32
N LYS A 71 15.59 -5.21 4.83
CA LYS A 71 15.33 -4.77 6.20
C LYS A 71 15.98 -5.77 7.20
N LYS A 72 16.60 -5.24 8.26
CA LYS A 72 17.01 -6.04 9.44
C LYS A 72 15.77 -6.78 9.95
N PRO A 73 15.75 -8.12 10.10
CA PRO A 73 16.80 -9.03 10.59
C PRO A 73 17.69 -9.69 9.52
N ASN A 74 17.37 -9.55 8.24
CA ASN A 74 18.07 -10.25 7.17
C ASN A 74 19.30 -9.45 6.68
N SER A 75 20.33 -10.11 6.15
CA SER A 75 21.60 -9.47 5.74
C SER A 75 22.04 -9.72 4.28
N ALA A 76 21.22 -10.43 3.50
CA ALA A 76 21.54 -10.84 2.13
C ALA A 76 21.65 -9.69 1.12
N ASN A 77 22.22 -9.97 -0.05
CA ASN A 77 22.23 -9.04 -1.19
C ASN A 77 21.04 -9.37 -2.11
N ARG A 78 20.08 -8.45 -2.23
CA ARG A 78 18.94 -8.64 -3.14
C ARG A 78 19.19 -7.89 -4.44
N LYS A 79 19.16 -8.65 -5.54
CA LYS A 79 19.31 -8.17 -6.90
C LYS A 79 18.02 -7.44 -7.33
N CYS A 80 18.15 -6.17 -7.70
CA CYS A 80 17.03 -5.30 -8.07
C CYS A 80 17.34 -4.58 -9.38
N CYS A 81 16.30 -4.05 -10.03
CA CYS A 81 16.44 -3.17 -11.17
C CYS A 81 15.47 -1.98 -11.07
N ARG A 82 15.85 -0.86 -11.69
CA ARG A 82 14.93 0.23 -12.02
C ARG A 82 14.43 -0.02 -13.43
N VAL A 83 13.11 0.00 -13.59
CA VAL A 83 12.43 -0.28 -14.85
C VAL A 83 11.48 0.88 -15.15
N ARG A 84 11.48 1.30 -16.41
CA ARG A 84 10.47 2.20 -16.96
C ARG A 84 9.35 1.37 -17.55
N LEU A 85 8.17 1.43 -16.92
CA LEU A 85 6.99 0.68 -17.35
C LEU A 85 6.38 1.34 -18.59
N SER A 86 5.60 0.58 -19.36
CA SER A 86 4.83 1.10 -20.50
C SER A 86 3.83 2.20 -20.11
N THR A 87 3.43 2.26 -18.84
CA THR A 87 2.61 3.33 -18.26
C THR A 87 3.36 4.65 -18.06
N GLY A 88 4.65 4.71 -18.39
CA GLY A 88 5.52 5.87 -18.20
C GLY A 88 6.08 6.02 -16.78
N ARG A 89 5.64 5.18 -15.84
CA ARG A 89 6.09 5.21 -14.44
C ARG A 89 7.42 4.48 -14.28
N GLU A 90 8.30 5.06 -13.50
CA GLU A 90 9.53 4.40 -13.07
C GLU A 90 9.29 3.65 -11.75
N ALA A 91 9.67 2.38 -11.73
CA ALA A 91 9.51 1.54 -10.55
C ALA A 91 10.75 0.69 -10.29
N VAL A 92 10.94 0.32 -9.02
CA VAL A 92 11.97 -0.65 -8.62
C VAL A 92 11.35 -2.03 -8.58
N CYS A 93 11.98 -2.96 -9.29
CA CYS A 93 11.53 -4.34 -9.41
C CYS A 93 12.58 -5.30 -8.81
N PHE A 94 12.11 -6.38 -8.20
CA PHE A 94 12.95 -7.47 -7.70
C PHE A 94 13.21 -8.48 -8.81
N ILE A 95 14.45 -8.99 -8.88
CA ILE A 95 14.85 -10.00 -9.86
C ILE A 95 14.92 -11.36 -9.13
N PRO A 96 13.99 -12.30 -9.39
CA PRO A 96 14.03 -13.63 -8.82
C PRO A 96 15.12 -14.49 -9.49
N GLY A 97 15.58 -15.52 -8.77
CA GLY A 97 16.58 -16.47 -9.26
C GLY A 97 18.03 -16.06 -9.01
N GLU A 98 18.94 -16.94 -9.40
CA GLU A 98 20.39 -16.76 -9.31
C GLU A 98 20.95 -16.36 -10.69
N GLY A 99 21.98 -15.51 -10.72
CA GLY A 99 22.71 -15.24 -11.96
C GLY A 99 21.98 -14.53 -13.13
N HIS A 100 21.13 -13.52 -12.90
CA HIS A 100 20.53 -12.76 -14.02
C HIS A 100 21.58 -12.03 -14.89
N SER A 101 21.41 -12.06 -16.22
CA SER A 101 22.22 -11.34 -17.22
C SER A 101 21.53 -10.05 -17.72
N LEU A 102 20.66 -9.45 -16.90
CA LEU A 102 19.94 -8.23 -17.27
C LEU A 102 20.92 -7.05 -17.38
N GLN A 103 20.96 -6.44 -18.57
CA GLN A 103 21.70 -5.22 -18.84
C GLN A 103 20.73 -4.04 -18.97
N GLU A 104 21.28 -2.85 -19.14
CA GLU A 104 20.52 -1.66 -19.45
C GLU A 104 19.81 -1.84 -20.82
N HIS A 105 18.64 -1.23 -20.98
CA HIS A 105 17.80 -1.29 -22.19
C HIS A 105 17.16 -2.65 -22.52
N HIS A 106 17.40 -3.69 -21.71
CA HIS A 106 16.68 -4.94 -21.89
C HIS A 106 15.17 -4.74 -21.64
N VAL A 107 14.36 -5.37 -22.49
CA VAL A 107 12.91 -5.41 -22.34
C VAL A 107 12.54 -6.55 -21.40
N VAL A 108 11.70 -6.28 -20.41
CA VAL A 108 11.29 -7.23 -19.38
C VAL A 108 9.79 -7.21 -19.15
N LEU A 109 9.26 -8.34 -18.69
CA LEU A 109 7.90 -8.47 -18.20
C LEU A 109 7.89 -8.38 -16.68
N VAL A 110 7.01 -7.55 -16.14
CA VAL A 110 6.91 -7.25 -14.71
C VAL A 110 5.55 -7.65 -14.19
N GLN A 111 5.51 -8.40 -13.10
CA GLN A 111 4.29 -8.80 -12.41
C GLN A 111 4.18 -8.13 -11.04
N GLY A 112 2.94 -7.97 -10.56
CA GLY A 112 2.68 -7.57 -9.18
C GLY A 112 3.16 -8.65 -8.20
N GLY A 113 4.00 -8.26 -7.26
CA GLY A 113 4.54 -9.18 -6.26
C GLY A 113 5.30 -8.41 -5.19
N ARG A 114 4.87 -8.50 -3.93
CA ARG A 114 5.57 -7.82 -2.83
C ARG A 114 6.76 -8.65 -2.38
N THR A 115 7.96 -8.11 -2.55
CA THR A 115 9.15 -8.66 -1.90
C THR A 115 9.09 -8.29 -0.42
N GLN A 116 8.98 -9.29 0.46
CA GLN A 116 8.79 -9.07 1.90
C GLN A 116 9.98 -8.34 2.54
N ASP A 117 11.19 -8.63 2.05
CA ASP A 117 12.45 -8.11 2.58
C ASP A 117 12.72 -6.64 2.25
N LEU A 118 12.25 -6.18 1.09
CA LEU A 118 12.62 -4.89 0.52
C LEU A 118 11.48 -3.87 0.67
N PRO A 119 11.67 -2.80 1.44
CA PRO A 119 10.65 -1.76 1.55
C PRO A 119 10.48 -1.06 0.20
N GLY A 120 9.22 -0.87 -0.20
CA GLY A 120 8.86 -0.16 -1.43
C GLY A 120 8.98 -0.97 -2.72
N VAL A 121 9.47 -2.20 -2.69
CA VAL A 121 9.53 -3.09 -3.86
C VAL A 121 8.27 -3.95 -3.91
N LYS A 122 7.38 -3.62 -4.85
CA LYS A 122 6.06 -4.28 -5.01
C LYS A 122 5.90 -4.98 -6.37
N LEU A 123 6.98 -5.02 -7.14
CA LEU A 123 7.02 -5.57 -8.48
C LEU A 123 8.14 -6.60 -8.57
N THR A 124 7.87 -7.70 -9.25
CA THR A 124 8.81 -8.78 -9.52
C THR A 124 8.97 -8.94 -11.02
N VAL A 125 10.21 -9.09 -11.47
CA VAL A 125 10.53 -9.32 -12.89
C VAL A 125 10.38 -10.80 -13.22
N HIS A 126 9.82 -11.11 -14.39
CA HIS A 126 9.91 -12.43 -15.01
C HIS A 126 11.10 -12.44 -15.96
N VAL A 127 12.17 -13.12 -15.56
CA VAL A 127 13.50 -13.06 -16.22
C VAL A 127 13.57 -13.93 -17.48
N GLU A 128 12.81 -15.02 -17.55
CA GLU A 128 12.76 -15.89 -18.74
C GLU A 128 12.15 -15.22 -19.98
N PHE A 129 11.58 -14.02 -19.83
CA PHE A 129 11.02 -13.26 -20.94
C PHE A 129 12.08 -12.39 -21.63
N LEU A 130 13.21 -12.99 -22.02
CA LEU A 130 14.11 -12.37 -22.98
C LEU A 130 13.58 -12.71 -24.36
N PHE A 131 13.05 -11.69 -25.05
CA PHE A 131 12.78 -11.73 -26.49
C PHE A 131 14.12 -11.96 -27.21
N GLN A 132 14.57 -13.21 -27.32
CA GLN A 132 15.50 -13.60 -28.37
C GLN A 132 14.69 -13.50 -29.67
N GLY A 133 15.09 -12.60 -30.57
CA GLY A 133 14.39 -12.35 -31.83
C GLY A 133 14.12 -13.64 -32.60
N SER A 134 13.04 -13.72 -33.37
CA SER A 134 13.11 -13.37 -34.79
C SER A 134 11.69 -13.43 -35.36
N ASP A 135 11.13 -12.28 -35.74
CA ASP A 135 10.21 -12.13 -36.86
C ASP A 135 9.95 -10.63 -37.08
N PRO A 136 10.55 -10.00 -38.11
CA PRO A 136 10.29 -8.59 -38.43
C PRO A 136 8.87 -8.34 -38.96
N SER A 137 8.05 -9.39 -39.14
CA SER A 137 6.64 -9.33 -39.51
C SER A 137 5.68 -9.20 -38.32
N CYS A 138 6.13 -9.42 -37.09
CA CYS A 138 5.27 -9.40 -35.92
C CYS A 138 5.05 -7.97 -35.39
N SER A 139 4.17 -7.21 -36.06
CA SER A 139 3.54 -6.03 -35.48
C SER A 139 2.70 -6.46 -34.27
N TRP A 140 3.01 -5.90 -33.10
CA TRP A 140 2.16 -6.04 -31.92
C TRP A 140 0.88 -5.22 -32.13
N ASP A 141 -0.08 -5.80 -32.85
CA ASP A 141 -1.44 -5.30 -32.80
C ASP A 141 -2.00 -5.55 -31.39
N LEU A 142 -2.46 -4.46 -30.79
CA LEU A 142 -2.93 -4.36 -29.41
C LEU A 142 -4.31 -5.00 -29.20
N SER A 143 -4.66 -5.98 -30.02
CA SER A 143 -5.92 -6.72 -29.98
C SER A 143 -5.65 -8.22 -30.09
N HIS A 144 -5.98 -8.96 -29.03
CA HIS A 144 -6.05 -10.42 -29.04
C HIS A 144 -7.09 -10.94 -30.04
N SER A 145 -6.76 -10.97 -31.33
CA SER A 145 -7.51 -11.70 -32.33
C SER A 145 -6.56 -12.13 -33.43
N CYS A 146 -6.27 -13.42 -33.46
CA CYS A 146 -5.53 -14.08 -34.53
C CYS A 146 -6.40 -14.01 -35.79
N VAL A 147 -6.03 -13.17 -36.76
CA VAL A 147 -6.60 -13.20 -38.11
C VAL A 147 -5.49 -13.69 -39.03
N ALA A 148 -5.60 -14.92 -39.50
CA ALA A 148 -4.75 -15.45 -40.55
C ALA A 148 -5.00 -14.65 -41.84
N MET A 149 -3.98 -14.00 -42.39
CA MET A 149 -4.04 -13.50 -43.76
C MET A 149 -3.84 -14.67 -44.73
N PRO A 150 -4.63 -14.77 -45.81
CA PRO A 150 -4.31 -15.67 -46.91
C PRO A 150 -3.15 -15.08 -47.75
N ASP A 151 -2.18 -15.94 -48.06
CA ASP A 151 -1.06 -15.63 -48.96
C ASP A 151 -1.53 -15.38 -50.41
N PRO A 152 -0.78 -14.59 -51.21
CA PRO A 152 -1.17 -14.13 -52.54
C PRO A 152 -1.25 -15.21 -53.63
#